data_AF-A0A6I1W1H2-F1
#
_entry.id   AF-A0A6I1W1H2-F1
#
_cell.length_a   1.000
_cell.length_b   1.000
_cell.length_c   1.000
_cell.angle_alpha   90.00
_cell.angle_beta   90.00
_cell.angle_gamma   90.00
#
_symmetry.space_group_name_H-M   'P 1'
#
loop_
_entity.id
_entity.type
_entity.pdbx_description
1 polymer ?
#
loop_
_entity_poly.entity_id
_entity_poly.type
_entity_poly.pdbx_seq_one_letter_code
_entity_poly.pdbx_strand_id
1 'polypeptide(L)' 'MNSPAIALPNQLAAAAEDLRLARQGLEQTLTFVREQAQPWALSGLSKAVDDPYIIGKFGDLNIRLDVAE' A
#
# COMPACT_ATOMS: atom_id res chain seq x y z
N MET A 1 -2.51 1.21 -38.30
CA MET A 1 -2.95 2.20 -37.30
C MET A 1 -3.55 1.41 -36.14
N ASN A 2 -2.84 1.31 -35.00
CA ASN A 2 -3.42 0.72 -33.79
C ASN A 2 -4.39 1.76 -33.21
N SER A 3 -5.68 1.50 -33.34
CA SER A 3 -6.73 2.42 -32.89
C SER A 3 -6.67 2.60 -31.36
N PRO A 4 -6.68 3.84 -30.84
CA PRO A 4 -6.64 4.13 -29.40
C PRO A 4 -7.83 3.50 -28.62
N ALA A 5 -8.89 3.09 -29.33
CA ALA A 5 -10.07 2.45 -28.76
C ALA A 5 -9.79 1.05 -28.13
N ILE A 6 -8.80 0.30 -28.61
CA ILE A 6 -8.45 -1.04 -28.07
C ILE A 6 -7.55 -0.92 -26.82
N ALA A 7 -6.85 0.21 -26.66
CA ALA A 7 -5.96 0.43 -25.53
C ALA A 7 -6.71 0.68 -24.23
N LEU A 8 -7.84 1.41 -24.26
CA LEU A 8 -8.58 1.84 -23.07
C LEU A 8 -9.05 0.67 -22.17
N PRO A 9 -9.65 -0.43 -22.69
CA PRO A 9 -10.00 -1.58 -21.86
C PRO A 9 -8.79 -2.25 -21.21
N ASN A 10 -7.68 -2.37 -21.95
CA ASN A 10 -6.46 -2.99 -21.43
C ASN A 10 -5.80 -2.13 -20.35
N GLN A 11 -5.89 -0.81 -20.45
CA GLN A 11 -5.41 0.11 -19.41
C GLN A 11 -6.27 0.05 -18.14
N LEU A 12 -7.60 -0.08 -18.26
CA LEU A 12 -8.48 -0.22 -17.10
C LEU A 12 -8.23 -1.54 -16.37
N ALA A 13 -8.07 -2.64 -17.11
CA ALA A 13 -7.72 -3.94 -16.53
C ALA A 13 -6.37 -3.90 -15.79
N ALA A 14 -5.36 -3.24 -16.38
CA ALA A 14 -4.06 -3.05 -15.74
C ALA A 14 -4.18 -2.22 -14.45
N ALA A 15 -4.91 -1.09 -14.49
CA ALA A 15 -5.10 -0.25 -13.31
C ALA A 15 -5.83 -0.99 -12.17
N ALA A 16 -6.82 -1.84 -12.49
CA ALA A 16 -7.51 -2.66 -11.50
C ALA A 16 -6.58 -3.70 -10.86
N GLU A 17 -5.69 -4.31 -11.65
CA GLU A 17 -4.69 -5.25 -11.13
C GLU A 17 -3.64 -4.53 -10.26
N ASP A 18 -3.18 -3.35 -10.68
CA ASP A 18 -2.26 -2.53 -9.88
C ASP A 18 -2.86 -2.16 -8.52
N LEU A 19 -4.15 -1.78 -8.49
CA LEU A 19 -4.88 -1.48 -7.25
C LEU A 19 -4.97 -2.72 -6.34
N ARG A 20 -5.29 -3.89 -6.92
CA ARG A 20 -5.35 -5.17 -6.19
C ARG A 20 -4.00 -5.55 -5.59
N LEU A 21 -2.92 -5.40 -6.36
CA LEU A 21 -1.55 -5.67 -5.89
C LEU A 21 -1.14 -4.70 -4.79
N ALA A 22 -1.51 -3.42 -4.91
CA ALA A 22 -1.23 -2.42 -3.87
C ALA A 22 -1.96 -2.73 -2.55
N ARG A 23 -3.24 -3.13 -2.61
CA ARG A 23 -4.02 -3.59 -1.44
C ARG A 23 -3.37 -4.79 -0.77
N GLN A 24 -3.03 -5.81 -1.55
CA GLN A 24 -2.35 -7.01 -1.06
C GLN A 24 -0.98 -6.66 -0.43
N GLY A 25 -0.21 -5.77 -1.07
CA GLY A 25 1.08 -5.33 -0.56
C GLY A 25 0.97 -4.58 0.77
N LEU A 26 -0.05 -3.73 0.92
CA LEU A 26 -0.29 -3.01 2.18
C LEU A 26 -0.63 -3.98 3.32
N GLU A 27 -1.49 -4.97 3.08
CA GLU A 27 -1.84 -6.00 4.07
C GLU A 27 -0.63 -6.84 4.48
N GLN A 28 0.17 -7.29 3.50
CA GLN A 28 1.40 -8.05 3.76
C GLN A 28 2.40 -7.22 4.59
N THR A 29 2.52 -5.93 4.27
CA THR A 29 3.39 -5.02 5.03
C THR A 29 2.86 -4.81 6.45
N LEU A 30 1.54 -4.72 6.64
CA LEU A 30 0.94 -4.61 7.97
C LEU A 30 1.28 -5.82 8.83
N THR A 31 1.16 -7.03 8.27
CA THR A 31 1.55 -8.28 8.94
C THR A 31 3.02 -8.27 9.31
N PHE A 32 3.91 -7.92 8.36
CA PHE A 32 5.35 -7.80 8.64
C PHE A 32 5.64 -6.81 9.77
N VAL A 33 5.00 -5.64 9.77
CA VAL A 33 5.23 -4.61 10.80
C VAL A 33 4.74 -5.07 12.17
N ARG A 34 3.64 -5.82 12.23
CA ARG A 34 3.10 -6.36 13.49
C ARG A 34 3.93 -7.51 14.06
N GLU A 35 4.49 -8.34 13.20
CA GLU A 35 5.06 -9.62 13.62
C GLU A 35 6.60 -9.63 13.64
N GLN A 36 7.25 -8.82 12.79
CA GLN A 36 8.67 -8.99 12.47
C GLN A 36 9.47 -7.68 12.58
N ALA A 37 8.86 -6.53 12.24
CA ALA A 37 9.59 -5.27 12.21
C ALA A 37 10.11 -4.86 13.59
N GLN A 38 11.38 -4.45 13.61
CA GLN A 38 11.99 -3.85 14.79
C GLN A 38 11.81 -2.33 14.78
N PRO A 39 11.63 -1.70 15.96
CA PRO A 39 11.59 -0.25 16.04
C PRO A 39 12.91 0.37 15.56
N TRP A 40 12.87 1.60 15.07
CA TRP A 40 14.08 2.35 14.75
C TRP A 40 14.95 2.49 16.02
N ALA A 41 16.24 2.19 15.93
CA ALA A 41 17.12 2.02 17.09
C ALA A 41 17.16 3.25 18.04
N LEU A 42 16.96 4.46 17.50
CA LEU A 42 16.97 5.71 18.27
C LEU A 42 15.57 6.26 18.60
N SER A 43 14.50 5.50 18.33
CA SER A 43 13.12 5.97 18.55
C SER A 43 12.70 5.92 20.03
N GLY A 44 13.37 5.12 20.85
CA GLY A 44 12.95 4.83 22.23
C GLY A 44 11.68 3.96 22.32
N LEU A 45 11.14 3.50 21.19
CA LEU A 45 9.95 2.65 21.14
C LEU A 45 10.30 1.18 21.37
N SER A 46 9.41 0.46 22.03
CA SER A 46 9.56 -1.00 22.22
C SER A 46 9.08 -1.82 21.02
N LYS A 47 8.21 -1.26 20.17
CA LYS A 47 7.66 -1.93 18.99
C LYS A 47 7.55 -0.97 17.81
N ALA A 48 7.74 -1.50 16.60
CA ALA A 48 7.59 -0.71 15.36
C ALA A 48 6.15 -0.21 15.15
N VAL A 49 5.14 -0.98 15.58
CA VAL A 49 3.72 -0.59 15.44
C VAL A 49 3.33 0.66 16.22
N ASP A 50 4.14 1.05 17.21
CA ASP A 50 3.91 2.24 18.03
C ASP A 50 4.53 3.51 17.40
N ASP A 51 5.22 3.38 16.25
CA ASP A 51 5.87 4.51 15.57
C ASP A 51 4.82 5.38 14.85
N PRO A 52 4.68 6.68 15.21
CA PRO A 52 3.68 7.57 14.62
C PRO A 52 3.89 7.80 13.11
N TYR A 53 5.13 7.69 12.62
CA TYR A 53 5.40 7.80 11.18
C TYR A 53 4.94 6.56 10.43
N ILE A 54 5.10 5.37 11.01
CA ILE A 54 4.57 4.13 10.46
C ILE A 54 3.04 4.20 10.42
N ILE A 55 2.41 4.54 11.55
CA ILE A 55 0.95 4.70 11.65
C ILE A 55 0.43 5.70 10.60
N GLY A 56 1.05 6.88 10.52
CA GLY A 56 0.67 7.92 9.56
C GLY A 56 0.79 7.46 8.11
N LYS A 57 1.86 6.73 7.76
CA LYS A 57 2.08 6.22 6.40
C LYS A 57 1.05 5.16 6.00
N PHE A 58 0.73 4.23 6.91
CA PHE A 58 -0.33 3.25 6.69
C PHE A 58 -1.69 3.93 6.51
N GLY A 59 -2.00 4.93 7.34
CA GLY A 59 -3.24 5.70 7.22
C GLY A 59 -3.37 6.42 5.87
N ASP A 60 -2.33 7.14 5.43
CA ASP A 60 -2.31 7.83 4.13
C ASP A 60 -2.47 6.86 2.96
N LEU A 61 -1.72 5.74 2.95
CA LEU A 61 -1.85 4.73 1.91
C LEU A 61 -3.23 4.08 1.88
N ASN A 62 -3.80 3.76 3.04
CA ASN A 62 -5.13 3.16 3.10
C ASN A 62 -6.18 4.11 2.52
N ILE A 63 -6.17 5.39 2.90
CA ILE A 63 -7.09 6.40 2.37
C ILE A 63 -6.97 6.51 0.85
N ARG A 64 -5.74 6.54 0.31
CA ARG A 64 -5.53 6.64 -1.14
C ARG A 64 -6.07 5.44 -1.90
N LEU A 65 -5.87 4.23 -1.37
CA LEU A 65 -6.41 3.02 -1.98
C LEU A 65 -7.93 2.99 -1.90
N ASP A 66 -8.52 3.41 -0.77
CA ASP A 66 -9.98 3.47 -0.60
C ASP A 66 -10.64 4.51 -1.54
N VAL A 67 -9.95 5.59 -1.87
CA VAL A 67 -10.41 6.58 -2.85
C VAL A 67 -10.20 6.10 -4.31
N ALA A 68 -9.29 5.17 -4.53
CA ALA A 68 -8.97 4.64 -5.86
C ALA A 68 -9.84 3.44 -6.28
N GLU A 69 -10.49 2.76 -5.32
CA GLU A 69 -11.54 1.75 -5.55
C GLU A 69 -12.86 2.37 -6.03
#